data_AF-A0A9P0JR64-F1
#
_entry.id   AF-A0A9P0JR64-F1
#
_cell.length_a   1.000
_cell.length_b   1.000
_cell.length_c   1.000
_cell.angle_alpha   90.00
_cell.angle_beta   90.00
_cell.angle_gamma   90.00
#
_symmetry.space_group_name_H-M   'P 1'
#
loop_
_entity.id
_entity.type
_entity.pdbx_description
1 polymer ?
#
loop_
_entity_poly.entity_id
_entity_poly.type
_entity_poly.pdbx_seq_one_letter_code
_entity_poly.pdbx_strand_id
1 'polypeptide(L)'
;MLFGVILSLLSIGPALADITVDFTGYSPDGNNIYKYYYTSSVDITKIKLNNIAQDVGFLVVQVHTQFENVTLSNSSRIVYGAYVSGTNLGLVWSSLSSTATFYLIRNIKVESSVGFLLAVTVYDEYDPVPGGCNLSFDVPVAPYQVINYNNDYLTVKSQPPSAYGVSCEKNPIKIEMFHYYFNHYDSDSRTYFDGIEKMLTVEDIRNVSRLVGKDLGYQKHNRMFSNYRGRGRAFVLIASYKGRSAAYVPAVSYGCDAMNWKYDCSELC
;
A
#
# COMPACT_ATOMS: atom_id res chain seq x y z
N MET A 1 17.54 -1.94 -42.51
CA MET A 1 17.40 -1.27 -41.21
C MET A 1 15.93 -0.95 -40.98
N LEU A 2 15.21 -1.83 -40.30
CA LEU A 2 13.87 -1.57 -39.79
C LEU A 2 13.89 -1.95 -38.32
N PHE A 3 13.82 -0.96 -37.44
CA PHE A 3 13.70 -1.16 -36.00
C PHE A 3 12.24 -1.51 -35.69
N GLY A 4 12.03 -2.72 -35.19
CA GLY A 4 10.75 -3.17 -34.66
C GLY A 4 10.47 -2.51 -33.31
N VAL A 5 9.35 -1.81 -33.21
CA VAL A 5 8.79 -1.34 -31.95
C VAL A 5 8.04 -2.52 -31.32
N ILE A 6 8.58 -3.05 -30.22
CA ILE A 6 7.86 -4.02 -29.39
C ILE A 6 6.85 -3.23 -28.56
N LEU A 7 5.58 -3.28 -28.99
CA LEU A 7 4.43 -2.81 -28.25
C LEU A 7 4.13 -3.85 -27.16
N SER A 8 4.59 -3.63 -25.92
CA SER A 8 4.21 -4.46 -24.79
C SER A 8 2.74 -4.18 -24.43
N LEU A 9 1.83 -5.01 -24.95
CA LEU A 9 0.45 -5.09 -24.50
C LEU A 9 0.44 -5.56 -23.03
N LEU A 10 0.07 -4.65 -22.12
CA LEU A 10 -0.48 -5.03 -20.82
C LEU A 10 -1.74 -5.84 -21.11
N SER A 11 -1.71 -7.15 -20.87
CA SER A 11 -2.92 -7.96 -20.91
C SER A 11 -3.80 -7.51 -19.74
N ILE A 12 -4.83 -6.73 -20.05
CA ILE A 12 -5.91 -6.40 -19.11
C ILE A 12 -6.64 -7.72 -18.84
N GLY A 13 -6.46 -8.27 -17.64
CA GLY A 13 -7.15 -9.49 -17.22
C GLY A 13 -8.67 -9.32 -17.19
N PRO A 14 -9.46 -10.41 -17.28
CA PRO A 14 -10.92 -10.34 -17.24
C PRO A 14 -11.44 -9.71 -15.94
N ALA A 15 -12.66 -9.18 -15.99
CA ALA A 15 -13.41 -8.82 -14.79
C ALA A 15 -13.67 -10.09 -13.96
N LEU A 16 -12.93 -10.27 -12.87
CA LEU A 16 -12.96 -11.49 -12.07
C LEU A 16 -13.72 -11.27 -10.76
N ALA A 17 -14.61 -12.21 -10.43
CA ALA A 17 -15.25 -12.29 -9.12
C ALA A 17 -14.32 -12.91 -8.06
N ASP A 18 -13.41 -13.81 -8.48
CA ASP A 18 -12.48 -14.53 -7.61
C ASP A 18 -11.04 -14.41 -8.15
N ILE A 19 -10.11 -13.97 -7.30
CA ILE A 19 -8.67 -13.91 -7.50
C ILE A 19 -8.03 -14.95 -6.60
N THR A 20 -7.05 -15.69 -7.12
CA THR A 20 -6.24 -16.62 -6.34
C THR A 20 -4.77 -16.28 -6.49
N VAL A 21 -4.08 -16.10 -5.36
CA VAL A 21 -2.63 -15.94 -5.28
C VAL A 21 -2.05 -17.20 -4.65
N ASP A 22 -1.10 -17.80 -5.33
CA ASP A 22 -0.45 -19.05 -4.92
C ASP A 22 0.99 -18.78 -4.47
N PHE A 23 1.32 -19.20 -3.25
CA PHE A 23 2.63 -19.00 -2.62
C PHE A 23 3.57 -20.20 -2.75
N THR A 24 3.29 -21.16 -3.63
CA THR A 24 4.18 -22.31 -3.92
C THR A 24 5.61 -21.92 -4.34
N GLY A 25 5.82 -20.71 -4.87
CA GLY A 25 7.13 -20.17 -5.22
C GLY A 25 7.87 -19.43 -4.09
N TYR A 26 7.31 -19.40 -2.88
CA TYR A 26 7.91 -18.73 -1.73
C TYR A 26 9.27 -19.34 -1.35
N SER A 27 10.23 -18.47 -1.01
CA SER A 27 11.54 -18.86 -0.49
C SER A 27 11.94 -17.89 0.63
N PRO A 28 12.36 -18.36 1.83
CA PRO A 28 12.69 -17.48 2.95
C PRO A 28 13.75 -16.41 2.63
N ASP A 29 14.72 -16.74 1.78
CA ASP A 29 15.80 -15.85 1.37
C ASP A 29 15.50 -15.08 0.07
N GLY A 30 14.30 -15.24 -0.48
CA GLY A 30 13.87 -14.65 -1.75
C GLY A 30 13.23 -13.26 -1.62
N ASN A 31 13.05 -12.61 -2.77
CA ASN A 31 12.21 -11.40 -2.85
C ASN A 31 10.73 -11.81 -2.84
N ASN A 32 10.15 -11.94 -1.65
CA ASN A 32 8.79 -12.45 -1.47
C ASN A 32 7.72 -11.37 -1.60
N ILE A 33 7.68 -10.73 -2.77
CA ILE A 33 6.61 -9.81 -3.15
C ILE A 33 5.88 -10.31 -4.40
N TYR A 34 4.56 -10.43 -4.28
CA TYR A 34 3.68 -10.89 -5.34
C TYR A 34 2.84 -9.73 -5.82
N LYS A 35 2.93 -9.39 -7.11
CA LYS A 35 2.29 -8.21 -7.70
C LYS A 35 1.41 -8.62 -8.87
N TYR A 36 0.16 -8.17 -8.88
CA TYR A 36 -0.80 -8.49 -9.92
C TYR A 36 -1.66 -7.28 -10.29
N TYR A 37 -1.88 -7.13 -11.59
CA TYR A 37 -2.74 -6.10 -12.15
C TYR A 37 -4.08 -6.71 -12.51
N TYR A 38 -5.15 -6.16 -11.94
CA TYR A 38 -6.51 -6.61 -12.19
C TYR A 38 -7.41 -5.43 -12.52
N THR A 39 -8.55 -5.76 -13.14
CA THR A 39 -9.67 -4.84 -13.31
C THR A 39 -10.91 -5.54 -12.78
N SER A 40 -11.67 -4.86 -11.93
CA SER A 40 -12.90 -5.39 -11.38
C SER A 40 -14.08 -4.50 -11.75
N SER A 41 -15.10 -5.11 -12.35
CA SER A 41 -16.40 -4.49 -12.62
C SER A 41 -17.50 -4.99 -11.67
N VAL A 42 -17.17 -5.88 -10.73
CA VAL A 42 -18.13 -6.48 -9.79
C VAL A 42 -18.05 -5.80 -8.41
N ASP A 43 -19.12 -5.93 -7.65
CA ASP A 43 -19.29 -5.26 -6.35
C ASP A 43 -18.33 -5.82 -5.29
N ILE A 44 -18.11 -7.14 -5.34
CA ILE A 44 -17.26 -7.86 -4.41
C ILE A 44 -16.35 -8.77 -5.22
N THR A 45 -15.04 -8.57 -5.06
CA THR A 45 -14.01 -9.46 -5.57
C THR A 45 -13.39 -10.23 -4.41
N LYS A 46 -13.43 -11.55 -4.45
CA LYS A 46 -12.84 -12.42 -3.43
C LYS A 46 -11.37 -12.68 -3.76
N ILE A 47 -10.47 -12.46 -2.81
CA ILE A 47 -9.03 -12.70 -2.96
C ILE A 47 -8.65 -13.86 -2.05
N LYS A 48 -8.26 -14.99 -2.64
CA LYS A 48 -7.81 -16.18 -1.90
C LYS A 48 -6.29 -16.26 -1.97
N LEU A 49 -5.66 -16.40 -0.82
CA LEU A 49 -4.23 -16.68 -0.70
C LEU A 49 -4.09 -18.16 -0.35
N ASN A 50 -3.35 -18.93 -1.15
CA ASN A 50 -3.21 -20.37 -1.00
C ASN A 50 -1.74 -20.79 -0.85
N ASN A 51 -1.52 -21.95 -0.24
CA ASN A 51 -0.20 -22.55 -0.06
C ASN A 51 0.77 -21.64 0.72
N ILE A 52 0.25 -20.92 1.71
CA ILE A 52 1.07 -20.11 2.61
C ILE A 52 1.93 -21.08 3.44
N ALA A 53 3.25 -20.92 3.36
CA ALA A 53 4.19 -21.77 4.07
C ALA A 53 4.13 -21.53 5.59
N GLN A 54 4.44 -22.57 6.38
CA GLN A 54 4.29 -22.52 7.84
C GLN A 54 5.31 -21.62 8.56
N ASP A 55 6.41 -21.31 7.88
CA ASP A 55 7.48 -20.42 8.32
C ASP A 55 7.23 -18.95 7.96
N VAL A 56 6.09 -18.63 7.32
CA VAL A 56 5.64 -17.26 7.13
C VAL A 56 5.14 -16.68 8.45
N GLY A 57 5.73 -15.58 8.91
CA GLY A 57 5.28 -14.89 10.12
C GLY A 57 4.00 -14.08 9.87
N PHE A 58 4.02 -13.24 8.84
CA PHE A 58 2.86 -12.46 8.44
C PHE A 58 2.90 -12.02 6.98
N LEU A 59 1.74 -11.68 6.45
CA LEU A 59 1.57 -11.09 5.11
C LEU A 59 1.03 -9.68 5.26
N VAL A 60 1.51 -8.77 4.41
CA VAL A 60 0.88 -7.47 4.19
C VAL A 60 0.19 -7.51 2.84
N VAL A 61 -1.14 -7.57 2.86
CA VAL A 61 -2.00 -7.58 1.66
C VAL A 61 -2.38 -6.15 1.33
N GLN A 62 -1.99 -5.70 0.16
CA GLN A 62 -2.09 -4.31 -0.27
C GLN A 62 -2.92 -4.20 -1.55
N VAL A 63 -3.79 -3.20 -1.60
CA VAL A 63 -4.55 -2.86 -2.80
C VAL A 63 -4.37 -1.38 -3.11
N HIS A 64 -3.98 -1.10 -4.35
CA HIS A 64 -3.77 0.26 -4.84
C HIS A 64 -4.69 0.54 -6.01
N THR A 65 -5.44 1.63 -5.92
CA THR A 65 -6.25 2.23 -6.99
C THR A 65 -5.84 3.69 -7.13
N GLN A 66 -5.85 4.25 -8.34
CA GLN A 66 -5.39 5.63 -8.53
C GLN A 66 -6.40 6.66 -8.02
N PHE A 67 -7.69 6.43 -8.30
CA PHE A 67 -8.75 7.41 -8.09
C PHE A 67 -9.91 6.84 -7.25
N GLU A 68 -10.54 5.75 -7.71
CA GLU A 68 -11.73 5.21 -7.05
C GLU A 68 -11.39 4.60 -5.68
N ASN A 69 -12.06 5.09 -4.62
CA ASN A 69 -11.96 4.51 -3.29
C ASN A 69 -12.62 3.12 -3.28
N VAL A 70 -11.86 2.13 -2.82
CA VAL A 70 -12.33 0.76 -2.61
C VAL A 70 -12.21 0.38 -1.13
N THR A 71 -12.79 -0.74 -0.74
CA THR A 71 -12.71 -1.26 0.62
C THR A 71 -12.06 -2.64 0.61
N LEU A 72 -10.96 -2.79 1.34
CA LEU A 72 -10.30 -4.08 1.56
C LEU A 72 -10.72 -4.62 2.92
N SER A 73 -11.22 -5.85 2.97
CA SER A 73 -11.76 -6.49 4.18
C SER A 73 -11.27 -7.94 4.32
N ASN A 74 -11.05 -8.42 5.55
CA ASN A 74 -10.81 -9.84 5.82
C ASN A 74 -12.12 -10.65 6.03
N SER A 75 -13.27 -9.99 5.90
CA SER A 75 -14.62 -10.57 6.02
C SER A 75 -15.46 -10.24 4.80
N SER A 76 -16.38 -11.15 4.43
CA SER A 76 -17.33 -10.94 3.33
C SER A 76 -18.37 -9.84 3.63
N ARG A 77 -18.41 -9.38 4.87
CA ARG A 77 -19.26 -8.27 5.34
C ARG A 77 -18.38 -7.22 6.00
N ILE A 78 -18.84 -5.98 5.95
CA ILE A 78 -18.19 -4.86 6.65
C ILE A 78 -18.39 -5.06 8.15
N VAL A 79 -17.30 -5.43 8.83
CA VAL A 79 -17.24 -5.64 10.28
C VAL A 79 -16.25 -4.66 10.86
N TYR A 80 -16.60 -3.98 11.95
CA TYR A 80 -15.68 -3.03 12.59
C TYR A 80 -14.34 -3.70 12.93
N GLY A 81 -13.24 -3.04 12.59
CA GLY A 81 -11.87 -3.55 12.75
C GLY A 81 -11.41 -4.60 11.74
N ALA A 82 -12.24 -4.96 10.76
CA ALA A 82 -11.94 -5.97 9.75
C ALA A 82 -11.63 -5.40 8.36
N TYR A 83 -11.74 -4.08 8.17
CA TYR A 83 -11.62 -3.45 6.85
C TYR A 83 -10.96 -2.08 6.90
N VAL A 84 -10.48 -1.64 5.74
CA VAL A 84 -9.99 -0.29 5.48
C VAL A 84 -10.52 0.18 4.12
N SER A 85 -10.80 1.49 3.99
CA SER A 85 -11.32 2.10 2.76
C SER A 85 -10.45 3.25 2.28
N GLY A 86 -10.31 3.39 0.97
CA GLY A 86 -9.44 4.40 0.34
C GLY A 86 -8.83 3.90 -0.98
N THR A 87 -7.79 4.59 -1.43
CA THR A 87 -7.06 4.26 -2.67
C THR A 87 -5.81 3.41 -2.46
N ASN A 88 -5.18 3.51 -1.29
CA ASN A 88 -3.95 2.77 -0.98
C ASN A 88 -4.15 2.07 0.35
N LEU A 89 -4.41 0.77 0.28
CA LEU A 89 -4.97 -0.01 1.37
C LEU A 89 -4.03 -1.11 1.80
N GLY A 90 -4.07 -1.46 3.09
CA GLY A 90 -3.28 -2.54 3.64
C GLY A 90 -3.97 -3.25 4.78
N LEU A 91 -3.99 -4.59 4.76
CA LEU A 91 -4.34 -5.42 5.91
C LEU A 91 -3.23 -6.44 6.19
N VAL A 92 -3.02 -6.74 7.47
CA VAL A 92 -2.09 -7.80 7.89
C VAL A 92 -2.83 -9.10 8.09
N TRP A 93 -2.26 -10.18 7.56
CA TRP A 93 -2.63 -11.53 7.90
C TRP A 93 -1.51 -12.17 8.72
N SER A 94 -1.84 -12.80 9.84
CA SER A 94 -0.88 -13.59 10.62
C SER A 94 -1.63 -14.74 11.27
N SER A 95 -1.40 -15.96 10.75
CA SER A 95 -2.02 -17.20 11.21
C SER A 95 -1.17 -18.38 10.77
N LEU A 96 -1.36 -19.55 11.39
CA LEU A 96 -0.71 -20.80 10.98
C LEU A 96 -1.45 -21.51 9.83
N SER A 97 -2.54 -20.91 9.32
CA SER A 97 -3.32 -21.48 8.21
C SER A 97 -2.55 -21.38 6.90
N SER A 98 -2.60 -22.42 6.07
CA SER A 98 -2.04 -22.39 4.71
C SER A 98 -2.88 -21.57 3.71
N THR A 99 -3.99 -21.01 4.18
CA THR A 99 -4.90 -20.19 3.36
C THR A 99 -5.38 -18.94 4.08
N ALA A 100 -5.64 -17.89 3.31
CA ALA A 100 -6.31 -16.67 3.76
C ALA A 100 -7.34 -16.21 2.74
N THR A 101 -8.36 -15.46 3.17
CA THR A 101 -9.34 -14.87 2.26
C THR A 101 -9.59 -13.42 2.62
N PHE A 102 -9.57 -12.58 1.59
CA PHE A 102 -9.87 -11.16 1.63
C PHE A 102 -10.96 -10.84 0.62
N TYR A 103 -11.55 -9.66 0.78
CA TYR A 103 -12.64 -9.16 -0.04
C TYR A 103 -12.33 -7.71 -0.42
N LEU A 104 -12.31 -7.44 -1.72
CA LEU A 104 -12.27 -6.10 -2.25
C LEU A 104 -13.69 -5.70 -2.63
N ILE A 105 -14.21 -4.65 -1.99
CA ILE A 105 -15.60 -4.21 -2.08
C ILE A 105 -15.65 -2.83 -2.71
N ARG A 106 -16.45 -2.67 -3.76
CA ARG A 106 -16.72 -1.40 -4.44
C ARG A 106 -18.02 -0.80 -3.92
N ASN A 107 -17.94 -0.10 -2.79
CA ASN A 107 -19.11 0.50 -2.14
C ASN A 107 -19.69 1.69 -2.91
N ILE A 108 -18.82 2.54 -3.49
CA ILE A 108 -19.22 3.69 -4.31
C ILE A 108 -18.57 3.50 -5.68
N LYS A 109 -19.39 3.23 -6.69
CA LYS A 109 -18.92 3.01 -8.06
C LYS A 109 -18.90 4.35 -8.78
N VAL A 110 -17.72 4.81 -9.14
CA VAL A 110 -17.56 6.02 -9.94
C VAL A 110 -17.52 5.64 -11.41
N GLU A 111 -16.75 4.59 -11.72
CA GLU A 111 -16.63 4.04 -13.07
C GLU A 111 -17.29 2.66 -13.18
N SER A 112 -17.49 2.20 -14.42
CA SER A 112 -18.01 0.84 -14.67
C SER A 112 -17.08 -0.26 -14.14
N SER A 113 -15.77 0.01 -14.10
CA SER A 113 -14.76 -0.87 -13.55
C SER A 113 -13.62 -0.07 -12.92
N VAL A 114 -12.91 -0.70 -11.99
CA VAL A 114 -11.73 -0.14 -11.33
C VAL A 114 -10.51 -1.00 -11.61
N GLY A 115 -9.46 -0.38 -12.14
CA GLY A 115 -8.13 -0.99 -12.24
C GLY A 115 -7.39 -0.90 -10.91
N PHE A 116 -6.78 -1.98 -10.47
CA PHE A 116 -6.02 -2.01 -9.22
C PHE A 116 -4.78 -2.90 -9.30
N LEU A 117 -3.78 -2.53 -8.51
CA LEU A 117 -2.61 -3.34 -8.21
C LEU A 117 -2.87 -4.06 -6.88
N LEU A 118 -2.87 -5.39 -6.92
CA LEU A 118 -2.79 -6.24 -5.74
C LEU A 118 -1.31 -6.55 -5.49
N ALA A 119 -0.80 -6.16 -4.32
CA ALA A 119 0.53 -6.53 -3.86
C ALA A 119 0.43 -7.31 -2.55
N VAL A 120 1.14 -8.44 -2.45
CA VAL A 120 1.26 -9.18 -1.18
C VAL A 120 2.73 -9.33 -0.85
N THR A 121 3.13 -8.76 0.28
CA THR A 121 4.50 -8.86 0.80
C THR A 121 4.53 -9.87 1.93
N VAL A 122 5.45 -10.82 1.87
CA VAL A 122 5.65 -11.86 2.88
C VAL A 122 6.79 -11.47 3.81
N TYR A 123 6.60 -11.67 5.11
CA TYR A 123 7.58 -11.36 6.15
C TYR A 123 7.75 -12.52 7.13
N ASP A 124 8.92 -12.58 7.73
CA ASP A 124 9.31 -13.51 8.78
C ASP A 124 8.70 -13.10 10.15
N GLU A 125 8.59 -14.05 11.09
CA GLU A 125 7.95 -13.79 12.40
C GLU A 125 8.72 -12.76 13.24
N TYR A 126 10.00 -12.57 12.96
CA TYR A 126 10.87 -11.63 13.65
C TYR A 126 11.01 -10.28 12.93
N ASP A 127 10.44 -10.13 11.74
CA ASP A 127 10.38 -8.84 11.07
C ASP A 127 9.46 -7.89 11.86
N PRO A 128 9.77 -6.58 11.88
CA PRO A 128 8.89 -5.62 12.53
C PRO A 128 7.55 -5.55 11.78
N VAL A 129 6.42 -5.67 12.48
CA VAL A 129 5.09 -5.61 11.89
C VAL A 129 4.67 -4.15 11.73
N PRO A 130 4.50 -3.64 10.48
CA PRO A 130 4.05 -2.27 10.24
C PRO A 130 2.70 -1.98 10.92
N GLY A 131 2.67 -0.94 11.75
CA GLY A 131 1.45 -0.51 12.44
C GLY A 131 0.91 -1.49 13.48
N GLY A 132 1.71 -2.45 13.95
CA GLY A 132 1.30 -3.46 14.93
C GLY A 132 1.03 -2.95 16.35
N CYS A 133 1.38 -1.70 16.64
CA CYS A 133 1.07 -1.01 17.90
C CYS A 133 0.07 0.14 17.64
N ASN A 134 -0.96 -0.14 16.85
CA ASN A 134 -2.01 0.84 16.55
C ASN A 134 -2.86 1.15 17.80
N LEU A 135 -3.12 2.44 18.02
CA LEU A 135 -3.97 2.95 19.11
C LEU A 135 -5.14 3.84 18.62
N SER A 136 -5.20 4.14 17.32
CA SER A 136 -6.09 5.20 16.81
C SER A 136 -6.77 4.93 15.47
N PHE A 137 -6.28 3.96 14.69
CA PHE A 137 -6.95 3.54 13.45
C PHE A 137 -7.92 2.40 13.75
N ASP A 138 -8.88 2.18 12.87
CA ASP A 138 -9.99 1.25 13.15
C ASP A 138 -9.56 -0.24 13.12
N VAL A 139 -8.50 -0.59 12.39
CA VAL A 139 -8.01 -1.98 12.29
C VAL A 139 -6.96 -2.29 13.35
N PRO A 140 -6.92 -3.50 13.96
CA PRO A 140 -5.95 -3.82 15.02
C PRO A 140 -4.48 -3.62 14.63
N VAL A 141 -4.14 -3.94 13.38
CA VAL A 141 -2.81 -3.71 12.80
C VAL A 141 -3.00 -2.85 11.56
N ALA A 142 -2.39 -1.67 11.56
CA ALA A 142 -2.58 -0.66 10.53
C ALA A 142 -1.30 -0.43 9.70
N PRO A 143 -1.01 -1.27 8.70
CA PRO A 143 0.24 -1.22 7.95
C PRO A 143 0.29 -0.07 6.94
N TYR A 144 -0.68 0.85 6.94
CA TYR A 144 -0.84 1.94 5.98
C TYR A 144 -0.75 3.31 6.67
N GLN A 145 -0.68 4.38 5.87
CA GLN A 145 -0.76 5.75 6.34
C GLN A 145 -2.06 6.41 5.92
N VAL A 146 -2.53 7.35 6.73
CA VAL A 146 -3.65 8.24 6.39
C VAL A 146 -3.08 9.58 5.99
N ILE A 147 -3.44 10.04 4.80
CA ILE A 147 -3.07 11.36 4.30
C ILE A 147 -4.29 12.29 4.38
N ASN A 148 -4.10 13.46 4.98
CA ASN A 148 -5.04 14.58 4.86
C ASN A 148 -4.33 15.76 4.24
N TYR A 149 -5.01 16.55 3.43
CA TYR A 149 -4.43 17.74 2.81
C TYR A 149 -5.40 18.91 2.84
N ASN A 150 -4.85 20.11 2.73
CA ASN A 150 -5.54 21.35 2.39
C ASN A 150 -4.71 22.09 1.33
N ASN A 151 -5.05 23.34 1.03
CA ASN A 151 -4.35 24.10 -0.01
C ASN A 151 -2.86 24.35 0.29
N ASP A 152 -2.46 24.38 1.55
CA ASP A 152 -1.12 24.82 1.97
C ASP A 152 -0.21 23.64 2.32
N TYR A 153 -0.76 22.62 2.98
CA TYR A 153 0.00 21.50 3.50
C TYR A 153 -0.79 20.18 3.44
N LEU A 154 -0.03 19.10 3.50
CA LEU A 154 -0.53 17.74 3.72
C LEU A 154 0.08 17.15 4.98
N THR A 155 -0.66 16.28 5.63
CA THR A 155 -0.23 15.52 6.82
C THR A 155 -0.27 14.03 6.51
N VAL A 156 0.79 13.32 6.86
CA VAL A 156 0.92 11.87 6.71
C VAL A 156 0.99 11.27 8.11
N LYS A 157 -0.04 10.50 8.47
CA LYS A 157 -0.17 9.84 9.77
C LYS A 157 0.01 8.34 9.63
N SER A 158 0.83 7.74 10.50
CA SER A 158 1.09 6.30 10.54
C SER A 158 0.98 5.78 11.97
N GLN A 159 0.79 4.47 12.13
CA GLN A 159 0.80 3.84 13.45
C GLN A 159 2.17 3.24 13.77
N PRO A 160 2.58 3.19 15.05
CA PRO A 160 3.82 2.56 15.45
C PRO A 160 3.87 1.07 15.08
N PRO A 161 5.03 0.55 14.64
CA PRO A 161 5.20 -0.87 14.36
C PRO A 161 5.30 -1.66 15.65
N SER A 162 5.08 -2.96 15.59
CA SER A 162 5.45 -3.89 16.67
C SER A 162 6.58 -4.81 16.20
N ALA A 163 7.15 -5.60 17.10
CA ALA A 163 8.10 -6.65 16.76
C ALA A 163 8.07 -7.75 17.83
N TYR A 164 8.55 -8.94 17.48
CA TYR A 164 8.62 -10.05 18.42
C TYR A 164 9.37 -9.67 19.71
N GLY A 165 8.71 -9.88 20.85
CA GLY A 165 9.26 -9.60 22.18
C GLY A 165 9.42 -8.10 22.52
N VAL A 166 8.78 -7.20 21.76
CA VAL A 166 8.79 -5.75 21.99
C VAL A 166 7.43 -5.27 22.47
N SER A 167 7.39 -4.58 23.61
CA SER A 167 6.17 -3.92 24.10
C SER A 167 5.91 -2.62 23.33
N CYS A 168 4.64 -2.34 23.04
CA CYS A 168 4.22 -1.10 22.40
C CYS A 168 4.56 0.16 23.20
N GLU A 169 4.63 0.06 24.53
CA GLU A 169 4.98 1.19 25.41
C GLU A 169 6.45 1.58 25.28
N LYS A 170 7.33 0.59 25.11
CA LYS A 170 8.78 0.76 24.97
C LYS A 170 9.20 0.20 23.63
N ASN A 171 9.04 1.03 22.60
CA ASN A 171 9.24 0.64 21.22
C ASN A 171 10.60 1.15 20.68
N PRO A 172 11.67 0.32 20.72
CA PRO A 172 12.99 0.66 20.21
C PRO A 172 13.10 0.53 18.68
N ILE A 173 11.99 0.23 17.98
CA ILE A 173 12.00 0.02 16.53
C ILE A 173 12.33 1.35 15.85
N LYS A 174 13.33 1.33 14.99
CA LYS A 174 13.73 2.50 14.19
C LYS A 174 12.74 2.68 13.06
N ILE A 175 12.38 3.92 12.77
CA ILE A 175 11.45 4.26 11.70
C ILE A 175 12.10 5.32 10.83
N GLU A 176 12.00 5.13 9.52
CA GLU A 176 12.48 6.06 8.51
C GLU A 176 11.33 6.32 7.53
N MET A 177 10.99 7.58 7.31
CA MET A 177 9.95 7.96 6.35
C MET A 177 10.61 8.38 5.05
N PHE A 178 10.03 7.96 3.93
CA PHE A 178 10.50 8.25 2.59
C PHE A 178 9.38 8.86 1.76
N HIS A 179 9.76 9.61 0.73
CA HIS A 179 8.82 10.00 -0.33
C HIS A 179 9.40 9.83 -1.72
N TYR A 180 8.51 9.63 -2.68
CA TYR A 180 8.80 9.61 -4.10
C TYR A 180 7.85 10.56 -4.82
N TYR A 181 8.39 11.38 -5.72
CA TYR A 181 7.58 12.29 -6.54
C TYR A 181 7.24 11.60 -7.86
N PHE A 182 5.97 11.63 -8.21
CA PHE A 182 5.52 11.30 -9.55
C PHE A 182 5.84 12.47 -10.51
N ASN A 183 5.65 12.22 -11.81
CA ASN A 183 5.73 13.27 -12.82
C ASN A 183 4.65 14.33 -12.57
N HIS A 184 4.92 15.54 -13.04
CA HIS A 184 4.05 16.70 -12.83
C HIS A 184 2.82 16.61 -13.73
N TYR A 185 1.62 16.84 -13.17
CA TYR A 185 0.32 16.72 -13.87
C TYR A 185 0.10 15.41 -14.61
N ASP A 186 0.66 14.32 -14.09
CA ASP A 186 0.52 13.00 -14.67
C ASP A 186 -0.67 12.25 -14.04
N SER A 187 -1.71 12.06 -14.84
CA SER A 187 -2.90 11.29 -14.47
C SER A 187 -2.92 9.90 -15.09
N ASP A 188 -1.85 9.45 -15.75
CA ASP A 188 -1.80 8.11 -16.36
C ASP A 188 -1.74 7.04 -15.25
N SER A 189 -2.59 6.03 -15.35
CA SER A 189 -2.65 4.97 -14.33
C SER A 189 -1.41 4.10 -14.32
N ARG A 190 -0.72 3.96 -15.46
CA ARG A 190 0.53 3.18 -15.55
C ARG A 190 1.64 3.86 -14.77
N THR A 191 1.79 5.17 -14.91
CA THR A 191 2.83 5.93 -14.19
C THR A 191 2.56 5.97 -12.69
N TYR A 192 1.29 5.99 -12.29
CA TYR A 192 0.88 5.78 -10.91
C TYR A 192 1.32 4.41 -10.38
N PHE A 193 0.99 3.33 -11.08
CA PHE A 193 1.35 1.98 -10.62
C PHE A 193 2.85 1.72 -10.65
N ASP A 194 3.57 2.19 -11.68
CA ASP A 194 5.04 2.12 -11.76
C ASP A 194 5.71 2.84 -10.57
N GLY A 195 5.14 3.96 -10.13
CA GLY A 195 5.64 4.67 -8.95
C GLY A 195 5.28 3.99 -7.63
N ILE A 196 4.13 3.32 -7.53
CA ILE A 196 3.80 2.47 -6.38
C ILE A 196 4.76 1.29 -6.30
N GLU A 197 5.03 0.59 -7.40
CA GLU A 197 5.90 -0.59 -7.40
C GLU A 197 7.30 -0.29 -6.85
N LYS A 198 7.84 0.89 -7.18
CA LYS A 198 9.10 1.42 -6.65
C LYS A 198 9.11 1.65 -5.13
N MET A 199 7.94 1.62 -4.50
CA MET A 199 7.72 1.95 -3.09
C MET A 199 7.17 0.77 -2.29
N LEU A 200 7.23 -0.46 -2.82
CA LEU A 200 6.71 -1.66 -2.13
C LEU A 200 7.75 -2.41 -1.30
N THR A 201 9.03 -2.42 -1.71
CA THR A 201 10.09 -3.18 -1.02
C THR A 201 11.08 -2.25 -0.31
N VAL A 202 11.66 -2.71 0.79
CA VAL A 202 12.66 -1.95 1.56
C VAL A 202 13.85 -1.51 0.69
N GLU A 203 14.31 -2.39 -0.19
CA GLU A 203 15.44 -2.11 -1.08
C GLU A 203 15.08 -1.06 -2.14
N ASP A 204 13.96 -1.24 -2.86
CA ASP A 204 13.53 -0.31 -3.89
C ASP A 204 13.29 1.08 -3.30
N ILE A 205 12.61 1.17 -2.15
CA ILE A 205 12.37 2.41 -1.43
C ILE A 205 13.69 3.13 -1.16
N ARG A 206 14.69 2.44 -0.58
CA ARG A 206 15.98 3.07 -0.25
C ARG A 206 16.74 3.53 -1.50
N ASN A 207 16.57 2.85 -2.63
CA ASN A 207 17.27 3.14 -3.87
C ASN A 207 16.66 4.31 -4.65
N VAL A 208 15.34 4.40 -4.72
CA VAL A 208 14.65 5.33 -5.65
C VAL A 208 14.02 6.55 -4.98
N SER A 209 13.85 6.51 -3.66
CA SER A 209 13.09 7.53 -2.92
C SER A 209 14.00 8.40 -2.06
N ARG A 210 13.43 9.48 -1.50
CA ARG A 210 14.17 10.43 -0.64
C ARG A 210 13.78 10.26 0.82
N LEU A 211 14.78 10.14 1.69
CA LEU A 211 14.60 10.11 3.14
C LEU A 211 14.07 11.46 3.66
N VAL A 212 12.99 11.43 4.43
CA VAL A 212 12.36 12.58 5.08
C VAL A 212 13.07 12.89 6.40
N GLY A 213 14.29 13.41 6.29
CA GLY A 213 15.10 13.82 7.44
C GLY A 213 15.58 12.65 8.31
N LYS A 214 16.67 12.85 9.05
CA LYS A 214 17.28 11.82 9.91
C LYS A 214 16.73 11.83 11.34
N ASP A 215 16.25 12.97 11.82
CA ASP A 215 15.66 13.10 13.15
C ASP A 215 14.15 13.23 13.04
N LEU A 216 13.47 12.12 13.34
CA LEU A 216 12.02 12.10 13.33
C LEU A 216 11.39 12.65 14.63
N GLY A 217 12.18 12.93 15.67
CA GLY A 217 11.73 13.51 16.93
C GLY A 217 10.44 12.90 17.50
N TYR A 218 9.63 13.73 18.15
CA TYR A 218 8.34 13.32 18.72
C TYR A 218 7.26 13.06 17.65
N GLN A 219 7.36 13.73 16.49
CA GLN A 219 6.36 13.69 15.42
C GLN A 219 6.68 12.62 14.36
N LYS A 220 7.36 11.53 14.74
CA LYS A 220 7.79 10.48 13.81
C LYS A 220 6.66 9.77 13.07
N HIS A 221 5.47 9.81 13.64
CA HIS A 221 4.25 9.18 13.12
C HIS A 221 3.25 10.15 12.49
N ASN A 222 3.47 11.46 12.60
CA ASN A 222 2.57 12.49 12.09
C ASN A 222 3.39 13.62 11.47
N ARG A 223 3.52 13.60 10.13
CA ARG A 223 4.41 14.50 9.41
C ARG A 223 3.66 15.45 8.50
N MET A 224 4.02 16.72 8.59
CA MET A 224 3.49 17.77 7.74
C MET A 224 4.46 18.06 6.59
N PHE A 225 3.93 18.25 5.40
CA PHE A 225 4.67 18.62 4.19
C PHE A 225 3.94 19.74 3.48
N SER A 226 4.66 20.61 2.77
CA SER A 226 4.04 21.54 1.84
C SER A 226 3.23 20.79 0.80
N ASN A 227 2.04 21.31 0.49
CA ASN A 227 1.20 20.74 -0.54
C ASN A 227 1.62 21.24 -1.93
N TYR A 228 1.69 20.33 -2.90
CA TYR A 228 2.01 20.64 -4.29
C TYR A 228 0.92 20.06 -5.17
N ARG A 229 -0.08 20.90 -5.50
CA ARG A 229 -1.27 20.49 -6.26
C ARG A 229 -0.89 19.95 -7.64
N GLY A 230 -1.56 18.87 -8.05
CA GLY A 230 -1.35 18.24 -9.37
C GLY A 230 -0.04 17.47 -9.50
N ARG A 231 0.77 17.41 -8.43
CA ARG A 231 2.00 16.62 -8.40
C ARG A 231 1.83 15.46 -7.45
N GLY A 232 1.71 14.25 -8.01
CA GLY A 232 1.63 13.03 -7.21
C GLY A 232 2.84 12.91 -6.30
N ARG A 233 2.61 12.42 -5.07
CA ARG A 233 3.65 12.05 -4.12
C ARG A 233 3.27 10.80 -3.36
N ALA A 234 4.13 9.79 -3.43
CA ALA A 234 4.05 8.59 -2.62
C ALA A 234 4.85 8.78 -1.33
N PHE A 235 4.30 8.32 -0.21
CA PHE A 235 4.92 8.32 1.10
C PHE A 235 4.94 6.89 1.63
N VAL A 236 6.05 6.49 2.22
CA VAL A 236 6.19 5.17 2.83
C VAL A 236 7.08 5.26 4.05
N LEU A 237 6.92 4.31 4.98
CA LEU A 237 7.80 4.17 6.13
C LEU A 237 8.49 2.81 6.06
N ILE A 238 9.73 2.76 6.52
CA ILE A 238 10.46 1.53 6.80
C ILE A 238 10.61 1.43 8.31
N ALA A 239 10.16 0.31 8.88
CA ALA A 239 10.45 -0.07 10.25
C ALA A 239 11.66 -1.01 10.26
N SER A 240 12.60 -0.82 11.18
CA SER A 240 13.79 -1.66 11.32
C SER A 240 14.05 -2.04 12.77
N TYR A 241 14.31 -3.33 13.01
CA TYR A 241 14.61 -3.87 14.34
C TYR A 241 15.56 -5.07 14.22
N LYS A 242 16.64 -5.08 15.01
CA LYS A 242 17.63 -6.17 15.06
C LYS A 242 18.12 -6.65 13.67
N GLY A 243 18.39 -5.71 12.76
CA GLY A 243 18.88 -6.01 11.41
C GLY A 243 17.79 -6.39 10.40
N ARG A 244 16.55 -6.58 10.84
CA ARG A 244 15.38 -6.86 10.01
C ARG A 244 14.61 -5.59 9.68
N SER A 245 13.91 -5.57 8.55
CA SER A 245 13.15 -4.39 8.10
C SER A 245 11.88 -4.75 7.36
N ALA A 246 10.83 -3.97 7.59
CA ALA A 246 9.57 -4.10 6.85
C ALA A 246 9.11 -2.73 6.33
N ALA A 247 8.51 -2.74 5.14
CA ALA A 247 7.90 -1.57 4.53
C ALA A 247 6.42 -1.49 4.89
N TYR A 248 5.97 -0.28 5.19
CA TYR A 248 4.54 0.04 5.25
C TYR A 248 3.96 0.06 3.83
N VAL A 249 2.64 -0.07 3.72
CA VAL A 249 1.94 0.21 2.46
C VAL A 249 2.19 1.66 2.06
N PRO A 250 2.56 1.96 0.79
CA PRO A 250 2.74 3.34 0.36
C PRO A 250 1.39 4.06 0.25
N ALA A 251 1.32 5.29 0.74
CA ALA A 251 0.16 6.17 0.57
C ALA A 251 0.47 7.26 -0.46
N VAL A 252 -0.48 7.56 -1.33
CA VAL A 252 -0.31 8.56 -2.40
C VAL A 252 -1.29 9.72 -2.24
N SER A 253 -0.80 10.93 -2.51
CA SER A 253 -1.64 12.10 -2.68
C SER A 253 -1.14 12.96 -3.84
N TYR A 254 -2.06 13.56 -4.58
CA TYR A 254 -1.78 14.58 -5.59
C TYR A 254 -1.93 16.00 -5.03
N GLY A 255 -2.23 16.14 -3.74
CA GLY A 255 -2.48 17.44 -3.11
C GLY A 255 -3.79 18.11 -3.51
N CYS A 256 -4.69 17.37 -4.14
CA CYS A 256 -5.96 17.81 -4.70
C CYS A 256 -6.91 16.62 -4.80
N ASP A 257 -8.16 16.88 -5.15
CA ASP A 257 -9.15 15.86 -5.44
C ASP A 257 -8.89 15.23 -6.81
N ALA A 258 -8.17 14.11 -6.79
CA ALA A 258 -7.80 13.37 -7.98
C ALA A 258 -9.01 12.79 -8.73
N MET A 259 -10.16 12.59 -8.07
CA MET A 259 -11.42 12.20 -8.75
C MET A 259 -11.93 13.34 -9.64
N ASN A 260 -11.69 14.58 -9.23
CA ASN A 260 -12.07 15.80 -9.94
C ASN A 260 -10.85 16.46 -10.58
N TRP A 261 -9.97 15.66 -11.18
CA TRP A 261 -8.65 16.09 -11.69
C TRP A 261 -8.69 17.40 -12.48
N LYS A 262 -9.60 17.52 -13.45
CA LYS A 262 -9.72 18.69 -14.33
C LYS A 262 -10.05 19.99 -13.58
N TYR A 263 -10.72 19.90 -12.44
CA TYR A 263 -11.19 21.08 -11.71
C TYR A 263 -10.31 21.42 -10.51
N ASP A 264 -9.67 20.42 -9.90
CA ASP A 264 -8.93 20.61 -8.64
C ASP A 264 -7.43 20.33 -8.74
N CYS A 265 -6.98 19.59 -9.76
CA CYS A 265 -5.58 19.15 -9.90
C CYS A 265 -4.82 19.81 -11.06
N SER A 266 -5.49 20.15 -12.17
CA SER A 266 -4.89 20.95 -13.24
C SER A 266 -4.89 22.44 -12.88
N GLU A 267 -3.83 23.16 -13.28
CA GLU A 267 -3.77 24.62 -13.08
C GLU A 267 -5.00 25.30 -13.70
N LEU A 268 -5.87 25.82 -12.85
CA LEU A 268 -6.58 27.05 -13.15
C LEU A 268 -5.71 28.18 -12.60
N CYS A 269 -4.76 28.63 -13.42
CA CYS A 269 -4.27 30.00 -13.36
C CYS A 269 -5.24 30.90 -14.13
#